data_AF-A0A4Q6E2A0-F1
#
_entry.id   AF-A0A4Q6E2A0-F1
#
_cell.length_a   1.000
_cell.length_b   1.000
_cell.length_c   1.000
_cell.angle_alpha   90.00
_cell.angle_beta   90.00
_cell.angle_gamma   90.00
#
_symmetry.space_group_name_H-M   'P 1'
#
loop_
_entity.id
_entity.type
_entity.pdbx_description
1 polymer ?
#
loop_
_entity_poly.entity_id
_entity_poly.type
_entity_poly.pdbx_seq_one_letter_code
_entity_poly.pdbx_strand_id
1 'polypeptide(L)'
;FVSYSKAGAGQGGDDSKVLLSTNCFEVLGGTGDLIDFCTKPLSNVSPLSASDKDFITFDFDNDLLPTKLANEKEIYLCAQAITTDGKVITKCEGVPAMQFKPLPNDEYRLVIYPRAFFGLEKGQTLTQISYKIANKTGSIQVGKRGTDEAFVYKFTPCN
;
A
#
# COMPACT_ATOMS: atom_id res chain seq x y z
N PHE A 1 13.54 23.67 19.87
CA PHE A 1 12.56 22.82 20.56
C PHE A 1 11.27 23.60 20.66
N VAL A 2 10.17 23.13 20.05
CA VAL A 2 8.84 23.72 20.22
C VAL A 2 8.00 22.68 20.93
N SER A 3 7.64 22.96 22.18
CA SER A 3 6.76 22.10 22.97
C SER A 3 5.31 22.32 22.53
N TYR A 4 4.67 21.28 21.98
CA TYR A 4 3.23 21.26 21.76
C TYR A 4 2.54 20.79 23.05
N SER A 5 1.78 21.67 23.69
CA SER A 5 1.23 21.45 25.03
C SER A 5 -0.24 21.00 25.04
N LYS A 6 -0.68 20.21 24.05
CA LYS A 6 -2.04 19.64 24.04
C LYS A 6 -2.01 18.12 24.02
N ALA A 7 -2.96 17.55 24.77
CA ALA A 7 -3.10 16.12 25.00
C ALA A 7 -3.14 15.32 23.70
N GLY A 8 -2.31 14.27 23.64
CA GLY A 8 -2.40 13.24 22.62
C GLY A 8 -3.63 12.35 22.81
N ALA A 9 -3.87 11.43 21.86
CA ALA A 9 -4.96 10.44 21.90
C ALA A 9 -4.71 9.29 22.91
N GLY A 10 -4.08 9.59 24.05
CA GLY A 10 -4.01 8.70 25.19
C GLY A 10 -5.04 9.12 26.22
N GLN A 11 -5.63 8.18 26.94
CA GLN A 11 -6.65 8.46 27.97
C GLN A 11 -6.04 8.93 29.31
N GLY A 12 -4.81 9.45 29.30
CA GLY A 12 -4.10 9.96 30.47
C GLY A 12 -3.91 11.48 30.41
N GLY A 13 -4.10 12.16 31.54
CA GLY A 13 -3.97 13.62 31.66
C GLY A 13 -2.56 14.20 31.42
N ASP A 14 -1.53 13.34 31.30
CA ASP A 14 -0.12 13.74 31.25
C ASP A 14 0.59 13.35 29.93
N ASP A 15 -0.15 12.90 28.91
CA ASP A 15 0.42 12.47 27.64
C ASP A 15 0.81 13.66 26.74
N SER A 16 2.10 14.03 26.77
CA SER A 16 2.68 15.04 25.88
C SER A 16 3.16 14.40 24.57
N LYS A 17 2.53 14.75 23.43
CA LYS A 17 3.06 14.37 22.12
C LYS A 17 4.25 15.26 21.75
N VAL A 18 5.43 14.66 21.65
CA VAL A 18 6.61 15.35 21.13
C VAL A 18 6.52 15.36 19.61
N LEU A 19 6.14 16.50 19.05
CA LEU A 19 6.28 16.76 17.61
C LEU A 19 7.76 17.08 17.35
N LEU A 20 8.54 16.07 16.97
CA LEU A 20 10.00 16.21 16.82
C LEU A 20 10.41 17.21 15.73
N SER A 21 9.57 17.45 14.72
CA SER A 21 9.78 18.45 13.66
C SER A 21 8.54 18.59 12.77
N THR A 22 8.26 19.80 12.28
CA THR A 22 7.31 20.03 11.15
C THR A 22 7.97 19.88 9.79
N ASN A 23 9.30 19.84 9.76
CA ASN A 23 10.10 19.63 8.56
C ASN A 23 10.35 18.14 8.39
N CYS A 24 10.22 17.65 7.17
CA CYS A 24 10.72 16.33 6.82
C CYS A 24 12.22 16.24 7.08
N PHE A 25 12.65 15.08 7.58
CA PHE A 25 14.06 14.77 7.62
C PHE A 25 14.41 13.94 6.40
N GLU A 26 15.59 14.20 5.84
CA GLU A 26 16.11 13.47 4.69
C GLU A 26 17.31 12.63 5.16
N VAL A 27 17.36 11.38 4.71
CA VAL A 27 18.54 10.53 4.89
C VAL A 27 19.22 10.42 3.53
N LEU A 28 20.38 11.07 3.39
CA LEU A 28 21.16 11.08 2.16
C LEU A 28 22.27 10.01 2.21
N GLY A 29 22.66 9.49 1.04
CA GLY A 29 23.78 8.55 0.91
C GLY A 29 23.45 7.07 1.04
N GLY A 30 22.17 6.70 1.17
CA GLY A 30 21.71 5.31 1.08
C GLY A 30 21.67 4.79 -0.37
N THR A 31 21.77 3.47 -0.55
CA THR A 31 21.75 2.80 -1.87
C THR A 31 20.37 2.20 -2.25
N GLY A 32 19.28 2.72 -1.67
CA GLY A 32 17.91 2.25 -1.90
C GLY A 32 17.04 3.23 -2.68
N ASP A 33 15.78 2.86 -2.91
CA ASP A 33 14.78 3.76 -3.49
C ASP A 33 14.49 4.93 -2.53
N LEU A 34 14.16 6.10 -3.10
CA LEU A 34 13.68 7.23 -2.32
C LEU A 34 12.31 6.89 -1.73
N ILE A 35 12.21 6.93 -0.40
CA ILE A 35 10.94 6.75 0.32
C ILE A 35 10.48 8.11 0.83
N ASP A 36 9.30 8.55 0.37
CA ASP A 36 8.64 9.75 0.87
C ASP A 36 7.84 9.40 2.14
N PHE A 37 8.35 9.83 3.30
CA PHE A 37 7.64 9.75 4.58
C PHE A 37 6.91 11.04 4.95
N CYS A 38 7.00 12.08 4.12
CA CYS A 38 6.34 13.36 4.32
C CYS A 38 4.87 13.30 3.93
N THR A 39 4.61 12.66 2.80
CA THR A 39 3.29 12.59 2.20
C THR A 39 2.69 11.23 2.51
N LYS A 40 1.54 11.21 3.22
CA LYS A 40 0.77 9.96 3.37
C LYS A 40 0.41 9.44 1.97
N PRO A 41 0.76 8.20 1.60
CA PRO A 41 0.37 7.65 0.31
C PRO A 41 -1.11 7.24 0.34
N LEU A 42 -1.78 7.30 -0.81
CA LEU A 42 -3.15 6.79 -0.96
C LEU A 42 -3.28 5.30 -0.69
N SER A 43 -2.22 4.55 -0.98
CA SER A 43 -2.14 3.14 -0.68
C SER A 43 -0.75 2.81 -0.16
N ASN A 44 -0.69 1.92 0.81
CA ASN A 44 0.54 1.36 1.33
C ASN A 44 0.46 -0.16 1.39
N VAL A 45 1.63 -0.80 1.36
CA VAL A 45 1.78 -2.23 1.57
C VAL A 45 2.59 -2.46 2.84
N SER A 46 2.13 -3.37 3.68
CA SER A 46 2.84 -3.81 4.88
C SER A 46 3.03 -5.34 4.88
N PRO A 47 4.17 -5.86 5.39
CA PRO A 47 5.33 -5.10 5.86
C PRO A 47 6.12 -4.45 4.72
N LEU A 48 6.91 -3.41 5.03
CA LEU A 48 7.70 -2.67 4.03
C LEU A 48 8.74 -3.56 3.33
N SER A 49 9.26 -4.56 4.06
CA SER A 49 10.15 -5.59 3.55
C SER A 49 9.55 -6.95 3.84
N ALA A 50 9.39 -7.78 2.82
CA ALA A 50 8.89 -9.13 2.93
C ALA A 50 9.49 -10.01 1.83
N SER A 51 9.46 -11.31 2.06
CA SER A 51 9.58 -12.31 1.00
C SER A 51 8.21 -12.59 0.38
N ASP A 52 8.19 -13.26 -0.77
CA ASP A 52 6.93 -13.72 -1.38
C ASP A 52 6.22 -14.83 -0.58
N LYS A 53 6.85 -15.33 0.49
CA LYS A 53 6.32 -16.33 1.43
C LYS A 53 5.68 -15.71 2.68
N ASP A 54 5.60 -14.39 2.75
CA ASP A 54 4.96 -13.69 3.84
C ASP A 54 3.57 -13.19 3.42
N PHE A 55 2.67 -13.02 4.39
CA PHE A 55 1.42 -12.31 4.13
C PHE A 55 1.72 -10.83 3.93
N ILE A 56 1.10 -10.24 2.91
CA ILE A 56 1.17 -8.80 2.65
C ILE A 56 -0.23 -8.19 2.77
N THR A 57 -0.27 -7.00 3.34
CA THR A 57 -1.50 -6.22 3.55
C THR A 57 -1.43 -4.97 2.71
N PHE A 58 -2.40 -4.81 1.82
CA PHE A 58 -2.66 -3.58 1.08
C PHE A 58 -3.70 -2.78 1.85
N ASP A 59 -3.37 -1.53 2.13
CA ASP A 59 -4.32 -0.53 2.62
C ASP A 59 -4.56 0.50 1.52
N PHE A 60 -5.79 1.00 1.43
CA PHE A 60 -6.16 2.12 0.57
C PHE A 60 -7.06 3.08 1.34
N ASP A 61 -6.73 4.36 1.29
CA ASP A 61 -7.46 5.45 1.92
C ASP A 61 -8.05 6.33 0.82
N ASN A 62 -9.35 6.19 0.57
CA ASN A 62 -10.05 6.92 -0.47
C ASN A 62 -10.54 8.31 -0.01
N ASP A 63 -10.50 8.58 1.31
CA ASP A 63 -10.88 9.84 1.93
C ASP A 63 -9.73 10.86 1.94
N LEU A 64 -8.47 10.38 1.82
CA LEU A 64 -7.27 11.23 1.85
C LEU A 64 -7.23 12.32 0.77
N LEU A 65 -7.65 11.99 -0.46
CA LEU A 65 -7.77 12.97 -1.55
C LEU A 65 -8.81 12.51 -2.58
N PRO A 66 -9.41 13.45 -3.35
CA PRO A 66 -10.42 13.10 -4.33
C PRO A 66 -9.90 12.11 -5.38
N THR A 67 -10.55 10.96 -5.52
CA THR A 67 -10.23 9.97 -6.56
C THR A 67 -11.43 9.69 -7.47
N LYS A 68 -11.17 9.05 -8.61
CA LYS A 68 -12.23 8.57 -9.51
C LYS A 68 -13.10 7.46 -8.87
N LEU A 69 -12.70 6.92 -7.72
CA LEU A 69 -13.39 5.87 -6.98
C LEU A 69 -14.27 6.39 -5.83
N ALA A 70 -14.42 7.70 -5.65
CA ALA A 70 -15.17 8.30 -4.53
C ALA A 70 -16.62 7.80 -4.36
N ASN A 71 -17.24 7.26 -5.42
CA ASN A 71 -18.61 6.74 -5.38
C ASN A 71 -18.69 5.21 -5.48
N GLU A 72 -17.56 4.51 -5.49
CA GLU A 72 -17.49 3.07 -5.65
C GLU A 72 -17.51 2.39 -4.28
N LYS A 73 -18.47 1.48 -4.08
CA LYS A 73 -18.61 0.74 -2.80
C LYS A 73 -17.81 -0.55 -2.77
N GLU A 74 -17.53 -1.11 -3.94
CA GLU A 74 -16.75 -2.33 -4.11
C GLU A 74 -15.48 -1.99 -4.87
N ILE A 75 -14.35 -2.04 -4.16
CA ILE A 75 -13.04 -1.77 -4.76
C ILE A 75 -12.18 -3.03 -4.74
N TYR A 76 -11.31 -3.12 -5.75
CA TYR A 76 -10.56 -4.33 -6.08
C TYR A 76 -9.10 -4.01 -6.36
N LEU A 77 -8.24 -4.99 -6.10
CA LEU A 77 -6.83 -4.93 -6.47
C LEU A 77 -6.66 -5.27 -7.95
N CYS A 78 -6.07 -4.35 -8.71
CA CYS A 78 -5.59 -4.60 -10.07
C CYS A 78 -4.06 -4.60 -10.06
N ALA A 79 -3.45 -5.78 -10.10
CA ALA A 79 -2.03 -5.99 -9.89
C ALA A 79 -1.33 -6.77 -11.01
N GLN A 80 -0.06 -6.46 -11.23
CA GLN A 80 0.89 -7.20 -12.04
C GLN A 80 2.09 -7.59 -11.16
N ALA A 81 2.33 -8.89 -11.02
CA ALA A 81 3.48 -9.42 -10.31
C ALA A 81 4.57 -9.84 -11.31
N ILE A 82 5.83 -9.55 -10.99
CA ILE A 82 7.00 -9.90 -11.79
C ILE A 82 7.81 -10.93 -11.01
N THR A 83 8.17 -12.03 -11.66
CA THR A 83 9.04 -13.07 -11.10
C THR A 83 10.52 -12.80 -11.37
N THR A 84 11.41 -13.54 -10.71
CA THR A 84 12.87 -13.44 -10.90
C THR A 84 13.35 -13.78 -12.32
N ASP A 85 12.62 -14.62 -13.05
CA ASP A 85 12.85 -14.95 -14.46
C ASP A 85 12.16 -13.97 -15.44
N GLY A 86 11.54 -12.91 -14.93
CA GLY A 86 10.92 -11.85 -15.73
C GLY A 86 9.50 -12.13 -16.23
N LYS A 87 8.88 -13.25 -15.83
CA LYS A 87 7.47 -13.54 -16.14
C LYS A 87 6.55 -12.53 -15.44
N VAL A 88 5.57 -12.03 -16.19
CA VAL A 88 4.54 -11.12 -15.70
C VAL A 88 3.23 -11.87 -15.48
N ILE A 89 2.65 -11.75 -14.28
CA ILE A 89 1.38 -12.36 -13.91
C ILE A 89 0.40 -11.25 -13.56
N THR A 90 -0.70 -11.15 -14.31
CA THR A 90 -1.72 -10.10 -14.13
C THR A 90 -2.96 -10.63 -13.42
N LYS A 91 -3.47 -9.87 -12.45
CA LYS A 91 -4.70 -10.11 -11.69
C LYS A 91 -5.46 -8.79 -11.57
N CYS A 92 -6.53 -8.62 -12.34
CA CYS A 92 -7.30 -7.37 -12.40
C CYS A 92 -8.82 -7.63 -12.56
N GLU A 93 -9.28 -8.77 -12.04
CA GLU A 93 -10.66 -9.22 -12.17
C GLU A 93 -11.49 -8.74 -10.98
N GLY A 94 -12.76 -8.41 -11.20
CA GLY A 94 -13.72 -8.07 -10.13
C GLY A 94 -14.22 -9.27 -9.33
N VAL A 95 -13.31 -10.13 -8.87
CA VAL A 95 -13.63 -11.36 -8.13
C VAL A 95 -13.40 -11.20 -6.62
N PRO A 96 -14.10 -11.97 -5.76
CA PRO A 96 -14.03 -11.79 -4.31
C PRO A 96 -12.61 -11.85 -3.72
N ALA A 97 -11.70 -12.64 -4.32
CA ALA A 97 -10.32 -12.74 -3.85
C ALA A 97 -9.52 -11.43 -3.97
N MET A 98 -9.95 -10.51 -4.86
CA MET A 98 -9.29 -9.21 -5.08
C MET A 98 -10.03 -8.06 -4.38
N GLN A 99 -11.20 -8.31 -3.81
CA GLN A 99 -12.02 -7.28 -3.20
C GLN A 99 -11.43 -6.85 -1.86
N PHE A 100 -11.23 -5.55 -1.69
CA PHE A 100 -10.86 -5.02 -0.39
C PHE A 100 -12.06 -5.08 0.57
N LYS A 101 -11.77 -5.33 1.84
CA LYS A 101 -12.75 -5.18 2.91
C LYS A 101 -12.82 -3.72 3.33
N PRO A 102 -14.02 -3.13 3.43
CA PRO A 102 -14.18 -1.76 3.91
C PRO A 102 -13.82 -1.67 5.40
N LEU A 103 -13.24 -0.55 5.77
CA LEU A 103 -12.94 -0.08 7.11
C LEU A 103 -13.68 1.26 7.34
N PRO A 104 -13.70 1.81 8.57
CA PRO A 104 -14.24 3.15 8.80
C PRO A 104 -13.52 4.22 7.95
N ASN A 105 -14.19 5.36 7.72
CA ASN A 105 -13.64 6.53 7.03
C ASN A 105 -13.20 6.29 5.57
N ASP A 106 -13.95 5.48 4.81
CA ASP A 106 -13.65 5.14 3.40
C ASP A 106 -12.22 4.59 3.20
N GLU A 107 -11.72 3.90 4.23
CA GLU A 107 -10.50 3.11 4.18
C GLU A 107 -10.83 1.66 3.84
N TYR A 108 -9.85 0.96 3.28
CA TYR A 108 -10.04 -0.38 2.73
C TYR A 108 -8.79 -1.22 2.94
N ARG A 109 -8.98 -2.52 3.21
CA ARG A 109 -7.89 -3.46 3.44
C ARG A 109 -8.04 -4.76 2.68
N LEU A 110 -6.96 -5.21 2.05
CA LEU A 110 -6.84 -6.54 1.46
C LEU A 110 -5.57 -7.21 1.98
N VAL A 111 -5.70 -8.42 2.53
CA VAL A 111 -4.56 -9.24 2.95
C VAL A 111 -4.46 -10.42 1.99
N ILE A 112 -3.27 -10.65 1.44
CA ILE A 112 -3.02 -11.78 0.54
C ILE A 112 -1.79 -12.57 0.96
N TYR A 113 -1.81 -13.85 0.62
CA TYR A 113 -0.60 -14.65 0.52
C TYR A 113 -0.14 -14.63 -0.95
N PRO A 114 0.96 -13.93 -1.31
CA PRO A 114 1.32 -13.66 -2.70
C PRO A 114 1.44 -14.93 -3.55
N ARG A 115 2.05 -16.00 -3.02
CA ARG A 115 2.25 -17.24 -3.80
C ARG A 115 0.93 -17.85 -4.24
N ALA A 116 -0.05 -17.94 -3.34
CA ALA A 116 -1.36 -18.48 -3.68
C ALA A 116 -2.15 -17.51 -4.56
N PHE A 117 -2.12 -16.21 -4.24
CA PHE A 117 -2.86 -15.18 -4.97
C PHE A 117 -2.44 -15.09 -6.45
N PHE A 118 -1.14 -15.14 -6.73
CA PHE A 118 -0.59 -15.11 -8.09
C PHE A 118 -0.39 -16.50 -8.71
N GLY A 119 -0.70 -17.58 -7.98
CA GLY A 119 -0.61 -18.95 -8.49
C GLY A 119 0.82 -19.37 -8.85
N LEU A 120 1.80 -19.04 -7.99
CA LEU A 120 3.21 -19.32 -8.24
C LEU A 120 3.51 -20.82 -8.18
N GLU A 121 4.27 -21.29 -9.17
CA GLU A 121 4.79 -22.65 -9.20
C GLU A 121 5.97 -22.83 -8.24
N LYS A 122 6.32 -24.09 -7.98
CA LYS A 122 7.51 -24.42 -7.17
C LYS A 122 8.76 -23.89 -7.87
N GLY A 123 9.56 -23.10 -7.15
CA GLY A 123 10.80 -22.51 -7.67
C GLY A 123 10.65 -21.09 -8.23
N GLN A 124 9.42 -20.62 -8.50
CA GLN A 124 9.18 -19.20 -8.83
C GLN A 124 9.26 -18.34 -7.58
N THR A 125 9.87 -17.17 -7.73
CA THR A 125 9.91 -16.12 -6.70
C THR A 125 9.52 -14.78 -7.30
N LEU A 126 8.80 -13.96 -6.54
CA LEU A 126 8.44 -12.60 -6.95
C LEU A 126 9.53 -11.59 -6.61
N THR A 127 9.75 -10.64 -7.51
CA THR A 127 10.62 -9.47 -7.30
C THR A 127 9.81 -8.22 -7.03
N GLN A 128 8.63 -8.08 -7.66
CA GLN A 128 7.84 -6.86 -7.58
C GLN A 128 6.35 -7.12 -7.80
N ILE A 129 5.50 -6.30 -7.19
CA ILE A 129 4.09 -6.10 -7.51
C ILE A 129 3.89 -4.63 -7.92
N SER A 130 3.42 -4.41 -9.14
CA SER A 130 2.88 -3.12 -9.59
C SER A 130 1.36 -3.18 -9.49
N TYR A 131 0.71 -2.19 -8.89
CA TYR A 131 -0.74 -2.26 -8.68
C TYR A 131 -1.46 -0.90 -8.72
N LYS A 132 -2.76 -0.99 -8.97
CA LYS A 132 -3.75 0.07 -8.88
C LYS A 132 -4.97 -0.44 -8.13
N ILE A 133 -5.75 0.48 -7.61
CA ILE A 133 -7.06 0.20 -7.02
C ILE A 133 -8.11 0.44 -8.09
N ALA A 134 -9.09 -0.44 -8.22
CA ALA A 134 -10.07 -0.39 -9.29
C ALA A 134 -11.49 -0.63 -8.81
N ASN A 135 -12.47 -0.22 -9.61
CA ASN A 135 -13.84 -0.71 -9.44
C ASN A 135 -13.97 -2.16 -9.91
N LYS A 136 -15.13 -2.78 -9.67
CA LYS A 136 -15.40 -4.18 -10.02
C LYS A 136 -15.11 -4.55 -11.47
N THR A 137 -15.37 -3.64 -12.40
CA THR A 137 -15.17 -3.91 -13.83
C THR A 137 -13.72 -3.70 -14.30
N GLY A 138 -12.87 -3.08 -13.47
CA GLY A 138 -11.53 -2.64 -13.86
C GLY A 138 -11.51 -1.41 -14.78
N SER A 139 -12.67 -0.82 -15.12
CA SER A 139 -12.79 0.32 -16.04
C SER A 139 -12.30 1.63 -15.41
N ILE A 140 -12.49 1.78 -14.10
CA ILE A 140 -11.94 2.89 -13.32
C ILE A 140 -10.79 2.35 -12.49
N GLN A 141 -9.63 2.99 -12.61
CA GLN A 141 -8.43 2.64 -11.87
C GLN A 141 -7.79 3.89 -11.27
N VAL A 142 -7.21 3.74 -10.09
CA VAL A 142 -6.53 4.79 -9.34
C VAL A 142 -5.19 4.26 -8.86
N GLY A 143 -4.15 5.01 -9.18
CA GLY A 143 -2.78 4.80 -8.75
C GLY A 143 -2.33 5.89 -7.77
N LYS A 144 -1.02 6.16 -7.75
CA LYS A 144 -0.41 7.16 -6.88
C LYS A 144 -1.09 8.52 -7.06
N ARG A 145 -1.37 9.19 -5.93
CA ARG A 145 -1.94 10.54 -5.89
C ARG A 145 -3.21 10.74 -6.74
N GLY A 146 -4.00 9.68 -6.96
CA GLY A 146 -5.24 9.75 -7.73
C GLY A 146 -5.06 9.61 -9.25
N THR A 147 -3.83 9.34 -9.71
CA THR A 147 -3.46 9.32 -11.14
C THR A 147 -3.47 7.91 -11.74
N ASP A 148 -3.04 7.77 -13.00
CA ASP A 148 -2.84 6.47 -13.65
C ASP A 148 -1.45 5.86 -13.38
N GLU A 149 -0.61 6.47 -12.54
CA GLU A 149 0.70 5.93 -12.18
C GLU A 149 0.56 4.82 -11.12
N ALA A 150 0.98 3.59 -11.42
CA ALA A 150 0.83 2.47 -10.49
C ALA A 150 1.68 2.62 -9.22
N PHE A 151 1.17 2.08 -8.10
CA PHE A 151 1.98 1.82 -6.91
C PHE A 151 2.92 0.65 -7.17
N VAL A 152 4.08 0.65 -6.51
CA VAL A 152 5.08 -0.40 -6.67
C VAL A 152 5.51 -0.89 -5.31
N TYR A 153 5.43 -2.20 -5.12
CA TYR A 153 5.96 -2.92 -3.96
C TYR A 153 7.07 -3.87 -4.43
N LYS A 154 8.27 -3.73 -3.88
CA LYS A 154 9.41 -4.60 -4.18
C LYS A 154 9.62 -5.58 -3.05
N PHE A 155 9.70 -6.86 -3.37
CA PHE A 155 10.10 -7.87 -2.40
C PHE A 155 11.58 -7.71 -2.10
N THR A 156 11.92 -7.65 -0.83
CA THR A 156 13.30 -7.54 -0.37
C THR A 156 13.54 -8.71 0.58
N PRO A 157 14.52 -9.60 0.31
CA PRO A 157 14.85 -10.68 1.23
C PRO A 157 15.23 -10.09 2.60
N CYS A 158 14.62 -10.60 3.67
CA CYS A 158 15.12 -10.37 5.02
C CYS A 158 16.40 -11.18 5.17
N ASN A 159 17.56 -10.53 4.99
CA ASN A 159 18.87 -11.13 5.25
C ASN A 159 19.19 -11.13 6.75
#